data_AF-A0A0B4F4Z4-F1
#
_entry.id   AF-A0A0B4F4Z4-F1
#
_cell.length_a   1.000
_cell.length_b   1.000
_cell.length_c   1.000
_cell.angle_alpha   90.00
_cell.angle_beta   90.00
_cell.angle_gamma   90.00
#
_symmetry.space_group_name_H-M   'P 1'
#
loop_
_entity.id
_entity.type
_entity.pdbx_description
1 polymer ?
#
loop_
_entity_poly.entity_id
_entity_poly.type
_entity_poly.pdbx_seq_one_letter_code
_entity_poly.pdbx_strand_id
1 'polypeptide(L)'
;MPEIVNRPPASEYASSAGRSNSSGRGPRKKFTAEQKYVLNDMWEKYERLNKQRLKPSFFLYPQAFQKRVVDTCNKRARTYNNLYRCFEEQNEQESRDRAELEAFRQARTAQQAAQRAPEQAAGQAAEQAAGQAAEEAGGT
;
A
#
# COMPACT_ATOMS: atom_id res chain seq x y z
N MET A 1 -20.30 -11.29 49.55
CA MET A 1 -19.01 -10.56 49.43
C MET A 1 -18.01 -11.28 50.31
N PRO A 2 -16.92 -11.83 49.75
CA PRO A 2 -15.86 -11.05 49.11
C PRO A 2 -15.59 -11.36 47.64
N GLU A 3 -14.99 -10.37 46.97
CA GLU A 3 -14.46 -10.39 45.60
C GLU A 3 -13.13 -11.15 45.52
N ILE A 4 -12.95 -12.00 44.50
CA ILE A 4 -11.62 -12.31 43.95
C ILE A 4 -11.72 -12.31 42.41
N VAL A 5 -11.00 -11.34 41.86
CA VAL A 5 -10.81 -10.98 40.46
C VAL A 5 -10.18 -12.14 39.69
N ASN A 6 -10.92 -12.78 38.78
CA ASN A 6 -10.36 -13.70 37.79
C ASN A 6 -10.10 -12.93 36.49
N ARG A 7 -8.91 -12.31 36.43
CA ARG A 7 -8.31 -11.75 35.21
C ARG A 7 -8.21 -12.85 34.14
N PRO A 8 -8.63 -12.63 32.89
CA PRO A 8 -8.27 -13.53 31.80
C PRO A 8 -6.74 -13.51 31.60
N PRO A 9 -6.09 -14.62 31.20
CA PRO A 9 -4.68 -14.60 30.87
C PRO A 9 -4.48 -13.73 29.63
N ALA A 10 -3.83 -12.58 29.82
CA ALA A 10 -3.13 -11.89 28.77
C ALA A 10 -1.87 -12.69 28.45
N SER A 11 -1.89 -13.47 27.37
CA SER A 11 -0.67 -14.00 26.81
C SER A 11 -0.81 -14.27 25.31
N GLU A 12 -0.05 -13.49 24.55
CA GLU A 12 0.83 -14.01 23.51
C GLU A 12 0.20 -14.39 22.16
N TYR A 13 -0.42 -13.42 21.48
CA TYR A 13 -0.50 -13.43 20.01
C TYR A 13 0.12 -12.17 19.38
N ALA A 14 1.20 -11.69 19.99
CA ALA A 14 2.04 -10.63 19.46
C ALA A 14 3.51 -11.08 19.46
N SER A 15 3.89 -12.06 18.63
CA SER A 15 5.29 -12.31 18.25
C SER A 15 5.43 -13.38 17.16
N SER A 16 4.88 -13.14 15.97
CA SER A 16 5.39 -13.77 14.75
C SER A 16 4.95 -13.04 13.48
N ALA A 17 4.88 -11.70 13.51
CA ALA A 17 5.08 -10.93 12.29
C ALA A 17 6.58 -10.98 11.98
N GLY A 18 7.01 -12.13 11.48
CA GLY A 18 8.34 -12.36 10.96
C GLY A 18 8.69 -11.20 10.05
N ARG A 19 9.80 -10.54 10.37
CA ARG A 19 10.48 -9.58 9.51
C ARG A 19 10.77 -10.26 8.19
N SER A 20 9.81 -10.22 7.29
CA SER A 20 10.00 -10.59 5.91
C SER A 20 10.80 -9.45 5.30
N ASN A 21 12.13 -9.57 5.41
CA ASN A 21 13.07 -9.01 4.46
C ASN A 21 12.79 -9.66 3.09
N SER A 22 11.62 -9.39 2.52
CA SER A 22 11.45 -9.51 1.09
C SER A 22 12.00 -8.22 0.53
N SER A 23 13.19 -8.31 -0.07
CA SER A 23 13.61 -7.46 -1.18
C SER A 23 12.70 -7.72 -2.39
N GLY A 24 11.38 -7.73 -2.17
CA GLY A 24 10.37 -7.74 -3.17
C GLY A 24 10.45 -6.39 -3.84
N ARG A 25 11.19 -6.33 -4.95
CA ARG A 25 10.88 -5.39 -6.01
C ARG A 25 9.46 -5.75 -6.47
N GLY A 26 8.47 -5.30 -5.70
CA GLY A 26 7.09 -5.21 -6.13
C GLY A 26 7.02 -4.38 -7.42
N PRO A 27 5.83 -4.30 -8.04
CA PRO A 27 5.65 -3.55 -9.27
C PRO A 27 6.34 -2.20 -9.11
N ARG A 28 7.37 -1.91 -9.92
CA ARG A 28 8.18 -0.68 -9.83
C ARG A 28 7.22 0.48 -9.58
N LYS A 29 7.18 0.99 -8.34
CA LYS A 29 6.13 1.91 -7.91
C LYS A 29 6.13 3.08 -8.87
N LYS A 30 5.04 3.23 -9.61
CA LYS A 30 4.91 4.30 -10.57
C LYS A 30 4.52 5.54 -9.79
N PHE A 31 5.39 6.55 -9.75
CA PHE A 31 5.01 7.88 -9.28
C PHE A 31 3.80 8.40 -10.06
N THR A 32 2.91 9.10 -9.37
CA THR A 32 1.79 9.81 -9.99
C THR A 32 2.32 10.89 -10.95
N ALA A 33 1.48 11.35 -11.88
CA ALA A 33 1.88 12.41 -12.82
C ALA A 33 2.35 13.68 -12.09
N GLU A 34 1.67 14.05 -11.00
CA GLU A 34 2.00 15.21 -10.17
C GLU A 34 3.34 15.02 -9.44
N GLN A 35 3.56 13.86 -8.80
CA GLN A 35 4.83 13.54 -8.14
C GLN A 35 5.99 13.60 -9.13
N LYS A 36 5.82 13.05 -10.34
CA LYS A 36 6.81 13.12 -11.42
C LYS A 36 7.09 14.55 -11.84
N TYR A 37 6.05 15.36 -12.01
CA TYR A 37 6.22 16.77 -12.37
C TYR A 37 7.06 17.51 -11.33
N VAL A 38 6.76 17.34 -10.05
CA VAL A 38 7.52 17.97 -8.95
C VAL A 38 8.97 17.49 -8.92
N LEU A 39 9.20 16.18 -9.04
CA LEU A 39 10.55 15.62 -9.06
C LEU A 39 11.35 16.12 -10.27
N ASN A 40 10.74 16.16 -11.45
CA ASN A 40 11.38 16.63 -12.68
C ASN A 40 11.71 18.13 -12.61
N ASP A 41 10.79 18.97 -12.16
CA ASP A 41 11.04 20.41 -11.99
C ASP A 41 12.21 20.67 -11.04
N MET A 42 12.26 19.95 -9.91
CA MET A 42 13.36 20.03 -8.96
C MET A 42 14.68 19.53 -9.55
N TRP A 43 14.64 18.42 -10.30
CA TRP A 43 15.80 17.86 -10.96
C TRP A 43 16.36 18.81 -12.04
N GLU A 44 15.51 19.38 -12.89
CA GLU A 44 15.90 20.36 -13.90
C GLU A 44 16.55 21.59 -13.27
N LYS A 45 15.97 22.12 -12.19
CA LYS A 45 16.53 23.25 -11.44
C LYS A 45 17.90 22.91 -10.86
N TYR A 46 18.10 21.70 -10.34
CA TYR A 46 19.40 21.24 -9.91
C TYR A 46 20.37 21.12 -11.08
N GLU A 47 19.96 20.48 -12.16
CA GLU A 47 20.80 20.18 -13.31
C GLU A 47 21.30 21.45 -14.02
N ARG A 48 20.42 22.45 -14.21
CA ARG A 48 20.81 23.76 -14.77
C ARG A 48 21.89 24.44 -13.93
N LEU A 49 21.74 24.41 -12.61
CA LEU A 49 22.70 25.01 -11.67
C LEU A 49 24.02 24.23 -11.65
N ASN A 50 23.93 22.89 -11.67
CA ASN A 50 25.10 22.02 -11.70
C ASN A 50 25.89 22.18 -13.01
N LYS A 51 25.21 22.28 -14.15
CA LYS A 51 25.82 22.58 -15.45
C LYS A 51 26.57 23.92 -15.43
N GLN A 52 26.02 24.95 -14.81
CA GLN A 52 26.72 26.24 -14.65
C GLN A 52 27.97 26.10 -13.77
N ARG A 53 27.86 25.38 -12.65
CA ARG A 53 28.98 25.12 -11.72
C ARG A 53 30.14 24.37 -12.38
N LEU A 54 29.84 23.47 -13.32
CA LEU A 54 30.84 22.64 -13.99
C LEU A 54 31.57 23.38 -15.12
N LYS A 55 31.14 24.58 -15.50
CA LYS A 55 31.83 25.36 -16.54
C LYS A 55 33.18 25.84 -16.03
N PRO A 56 34.26 25.80 -16.84
CA PRO A 56 35.55 26.38 -16.46
C PRO A 56 35.45 27.86 -16.06
N SER A 57 34.56 28.63 -16.69
CA SER A 57 34.33 30.04 -16.38
C SER A 57 33.78 30.27 -14.97
N PHE A 58 33.20 29.25 -14.33
CA PHE A 58 32.65 29.37 -12.98
C PHE A 58 33.74 29.67 -11.94
N PHE A 59 34.95 29.14 -12.14
CA PHE A 59 36.08 29.36 -11.24
C PHE A 59 36.64 30.78 -11.29
N LEU A 60 36.20 31.59 -12.26
CA LEU A 60 36.57 33.00 -12.38
C LEU A 60 35.72 33.91 -11.49
N TYR A 61 34.59 33.44 -10.97
CA TYR A 61 33.76 34.23 -10.06
C TYR A 61 34.37 34.36 -8.66
N PRO A 62 34.01 35.39 -7.87
CA PRO A 62 34.44 35.49 -6.48
C PRO A 62 34.09 34.24 -5.65
N GLN A 63 34.97 33.85 -4.73
CA GLN A 63 34.82 32.62 -3.94
C GLN A 63 33.50 32.58 -3.14
N ALA A 64 33.04 33.73 -2.63
CA ALA A 64 31.75 33.83 -1.92
C ALA A 64 30.56 33.46 -2.82
N PHE A 65 30.60 33.85 -4.10
CA PHE A 65 29.57 33.47 -5.07
C PHE A 65 29.65 31.99 -5.41
N GLN A 66 30.86 31.47 -5.65
CA GLN A 66 31.06 30.05 -5.93
C GLN A 66 30.50 29.18 -4.80
N LYS A 67 30.80 29.53 -3.54
CA LYS A 67 30.27 28.86 -2.35
C LYS A 67 28.75 28.87 -2.30
N ARG A 68 28.10 30.03 -2.52
CA ARG A 68 26.63 30.12 -2.55
C ARG A 68 25.99 29.21 -3.58
N VAL A 69 26.58 29.12 -4.78
CA VAL A 69 26.09 28.22 -5.85
C VAL A 69 26.27 26.76 -5.45
N VAL A 70 27.42 26.38 -4.90
CA VAL A 70 27.66 25.02 -4.38
C VAL A 70 26.65 24.65 -3.29
N ASP A 71 26.46 25.53 -2.31
CA ASP A 71 25.51 25.33 -1.21
C ASP A 71 24.07 25.17 -1.74
N THR A 72 23.70 25.97 -2.74
CA THR A 72 22.39 25.88 -3.39
C THR A 72 22.22 24.57 -4.16
N CYS A 73 23.24 24.13 -4.91
CA CYS A 73 23.23 22.81 -5.57
C CYS A 73 23.03 21.69 -4.55
N ASN A 74 23.80 21.71 -3.46
CA ASN A 74 23.74 20.70 -2.40
C ASN A 74 22.36 20.69 -1.73
N LYS A 75 21.80 21.86 -1.44
CA LYS A 75 20.45 21.99 -0.88
C LYS A 75 19.41 21.38 -1.83
N ARG A 76 19.45 21.70 -3.12
CA ARG A 76 18.50 21.15 -4.12
C ARG A 76 18.62 19.64 -4.25
N ALA A 77 19.83 19.10 -4.29
CA ALA A 77 20.05 17.65 -4.34
C ALA A 77 19.48 16.94 -3.11
N ARG A 78 19.70 17.49 -1.91
CA ARG A 78 19.11 16.96 -0.67
C ARG A 78 17.58 17.02 -0.70
N THR A 79 17.00 18.14 -1.12
CA THR A 79 15.54 18.29 -1.23
C THR A 79 14.95 17.28 -2.22
N TYR A 80 15.56 17.11 -3.39
CA TYR A 80 15.13 16.12 -4.37
C TYR A 80 15.14 14.70 -3.78
N ASN A 81 16.24 14.28 -3.15
CA ASN A 81 16.35 12.95 -2.57
C ASN A 81 15.34 12.73 -1.44
N ASN A 82 15.11 13.73 -0.60
CA ASN A 82 14.11 13.65 0.47
C ASN A 82 12.69 13.51 -0.10
N LEU A 83 12.32 14.34 -1.10
CA LEU A 83 11.01 14.24 -1.76
C LEU A 83 10.81 12.90 -2.44
N TYR A 84 11.84 12.43 -3.16
CA TYR A 84 11.82 11.14 -3.82
C TYR A 84 11.52 10.02 -2.82
N ARG A 85 12.23 9.99 -1.69
CA ARG A 85 12.00 8.99 -0.63
C ARG A 85 10.60 9.11 -0.02
N CYS A 86 10.15 10.32 0.30
CA CYS A 86 8.80 10.54 0.83
C CYS A 86 7.71 10.04 -0.13
N PHE A 87 7.86 10.29 -1.43
CA PHE A 87 6.91 9.79 -2.43
C PHE A 87 6.99 8.26 -2.58
N GLU A 88 8.16 7.65 -2.48
CA GLU A 88 8.27 6.18 -2.49
C GLU A 88 7.60 5.53 -1.27
N GLU A 89 7.77 6.13 -0.09
CA GLU A 89 7.15 5.71 1.17
C GLU A 89 5.62 5.88 1.10
N GLN A 90 5.12 7.04 0.65
CA GLN A 90 3.70 7.30 0.45
C GLN A 90 3.08 6.31 -0.55
N ASN A 91 3.70 6.10 -1.70
CA ASN A 91 3.21 5.16 -2.71
C ASN A 91 3.23 3.71 -2.20
N GLU A 92 4.16 3.36 -1.29
CA GLU A 92 4.13 2.05 -0.63
C GLU A 92 2.94 1.91 0.28
N GLN A 93 2.73 2.92 1.12
CA GLN A 93 1.67 2.89 2.10
C GLN A 93 0.31 2.84 1.41
N GLU A 94 0.08 3.69 0.40
CA GLU A 94 -1.14 3.65 -0.40
C GLU A 94 -1.37 2.30 -1.07
N SER A 95 -0.30 1.64 -1.55
CA SER A 95 -0.41 0.31 -2.14
C SER A 95 -0.82 -0.74 -1.12
N ARG A 96 -0.30 -0.66 0.11
CA ARG A 96 -0.67 -1.57 1.21
C ARG A 96 -2.11 -1.33 1.64
N ASP A 97 -2.48 -0.07 1.85
CA ASP A 97 -3.83 0.33 2.25
C ASP A 97 -4.89 -0.13 1.22
N ARG A 98 -4.58 -0.03 -0.09
CA ARG A 98 -5.46 -0.54 -1.15
C ARG A 98 -5.58 -2.06 -1.12
N ALA A 99 -4.47 -2.77 -0.94
CA ALA A 99 -4.48 -4.23 -0.85
C ALA A 99 -5.28 -4.72 0.38
N GLU A 100 -5.14 -4.05 1.52
CA GLU A 100 -5.92 -4.34 2.73
C GLU A 100 -7.41 -4.10 2.50
N LEU A 101 -7.78 -2.96 1.91
CA LEU A 101 -9.18 -2.67 1.57
C LEU A 101 -9.78 -3.69 0.59
N GLU A 102 -9.03 -4.13 -0.40
CA GLU A 102 -9.45 -5.19 -1.33
C GLU A 102 -9.60 -6.54 -0.61
N ALA A 103 -8.68 -6.90 0.27
CA ALA A 103 -8.78 -8.10 1.09
C ALA A 103 -10.03 -8.07 1.99
N PHE A 104 -10.33 -6.94 2.63
CA PHE A 104 -11.56 -6.77 3.42
C PHE A 104 -12.82 -6.93 2.57
N ARG A 105 -12.85 -6.36 1.35
CA ARG A 105 -13.98 -6.53 0.43
C ARG A 105 -14.17 -7.99 0.04
N GLN A 106 -13.09 -8.68 -0.32
CA GLN A 106 -13.13 -10.10 -0.68
C GLN A 106 -13.56 -10.98 0.48
N ALA A 107 -13.04 -10.73 1.69
CA ALA A 107 -13.44 -11.47 2.89
C ALA A 107 -14.93 -11.29 3.20
N ARG A 108 -15.47 -10.08 3.06
CA ARG A 108 -16.91 -9.81 3.23
C ARG A 108 -17.74 -10.54 2.17
N THR A 109 -17.33 -10.52 0.90
CA THR A 109 -18.02 -11.26 -0.17
C THR A 109 -17.98 -12.76 0.08
N ALA A 110 -16.85 -13.31 0.55
CA ALA A 110 -16.73 -14.72 0.91
C ALA A 110 -17.64 -15.09 2.09
N GLN A 111 -17.74 -14.24 3.12
CA GLN A 111 -18.67 -14.45 4.24
C GLN A 111 -20.14 -14.45 3.78
N GLN A 112 -20.52 -13.52 2.90
CA GLN A 112 -21.88 -13.48 2.34
C GLN A 112 -22.17 -14.72 1.48
N ALA A 113 -21.21 -15.20 0.69
CA ALA A 113 -21.34 -16.43 -0.06
C ALA A 113 -21.49 -17.66 0.84
N ALA A 114 -20.69 -17.74 1.92
CA ALA A 114 -20.77 -18.83 2.90
C ALA A 114 -22.11 -18.86 3.64
N GLN A 115 -22.73 -17.71 3.90
CA GLN A 115 -24.07 -17.63 4.52
C GLN A 115 -25.21 -18.01 3.57
N ARG A 116 -25.04 -17.83 2.25
CA ARG A 116 -26.03 -18.27 1.25
C ARG A 116 -25.93 -19.77 0.89
N ALA A 117 -24.79 -20.39 1.11
CA ALA A 117 -24.59 -21.82 0.87
C ALA A 117 -25.61 -22.72 1.61
N PRO A 118 -25.94 -22.51 2.91
CA PRO A 118 -26.97 -23.31 3.58
C PRO A 118 -28.39 -23.04 3.06
N GLU A 119 -28.72 -21.83 2.60
CA GLU A 119 -30.04 -21.52 2.02
C GLU A 119 -30.26 -22.20 0.66
N GLN A 120 -29.21 -22.28 -0.18
CA GLN A 120 -29.29 -23.02 -1.44
C GLN A 120 -29.30 -24.54 -1.25
N ALA A 121 -28.58 -25.07 -0.26
CA ALA A 121 -28.65 -26.49 0.10
C ALA A 121 -30.03 -26.88 0.66
N ALA A 122 -30.66 -26.02 1.47
CA ALA A 122 -32.02 -26.22 1.97
C ALA A 122 -33.07 -26.11 0.85
N GLY A 123 -32.89 -25.20 -0.12
CA GLY A 123 -33.74 -25.08 -1.30
C GLY A 123 -33.71 -26.31 -2.20
N GLN A 124 -32.52 -26.86 -2.47
CA GLN A 124 -32.38 -28.10 -3.26
C GLN A 124 -32.91 -29.34 -2.52
N ALA A 125 -32.76 -29.42 -1.20
CA ALA A 125 -33.33 -30.50 -0.39
C ALA A 125 -34.87 -30.44 -0.35
N ALA A 126 -35.45 -29.24 -0.28
CA ALA A 126 -36.90 -29.05 -0.31
C ALA A 126 -37.49 -29.35 -1.71
N GLU A 127 -36.78 -29.05 -2.79
CA GLU A 127 -37.19 -29.35 -4.16
C GLU A 127 -37.12 -30.86 -4.48
N GLN A 128 -36.13 -31.58 -3.95
CA GLN A 128 -36.09 -33.05 -4.02
C GLN A 128 -37.18 -33.73 -3.18
N ALA A 129 -37.50 -33.19 -2.00
CA ALA A 129 -38.59 -33.71 -1.17
C ALA A 129 -39.98 -33.45 -1.81
N ALA A 130 -40.16 -32.32 -2.49
CA ALA A 130 -41.39 -32.02 -3.23
C ALA A 130 -41.54 -32.88 -4.50
N GLY A 131 -40.43 -33.22 -5.18
CA GLY A 131 -40.42 -34.12 -6.34
C GLY A 131 -40.84 -35.56 -5.99
N GLN A 132 -40.35 -36.11 -4.87
CA GLN A 132 -40.74 -37.46 -4.42
C GLN A 132 -42.19 -37.55 -3.95
N ALA A 133 -42.73 -36.50 -3.30
CA ALA A 133 -44.13 -36.45 -2.90
C ALA A 133 -45.11 -36.31 -4.09
N ALA A 134 -44.66 -35.73 -5.21
CA ALA A 134 -45.46 -35.63 -6.42
C ALA A 134 -45.48 -36.93 -7.26
N GLU A 135 -44.42 -37.75 -7.18
CA GLU A 135 -44.33 -39.01 -7.93
C GLU A 135 -45.16 -40.15 -7.32
N GLU A 136 -45.34 -40.19 -5.99
CA GLU A 136 -46.22 -41.17 -5.32
C GLU A 136 -47.72 -40.87 -5.46
N ALA A 137 -48.11 -39.65 -5.84
CA ALA A 137 -49.52 -39.28 -6.03
C ALA A 137 -50.04 -39.49 -7.48
N GLY A 138 -49.15 -39.80 -8.43
CA GLY A 138 -49.48 -39.97 -9.86
C GLY A 138 -49.49 -41.41 -10.37
N GLY A 139 -49.04 -42.37 -9.57
CA GLY A 139 -49.03 -43.81 -9.90
C GLY A 139 -50.27 -44.51 -9.38
N THR A 140 -51.23 -44.73 -10.28
CA THR A 140 -52.38 -45.65 -10.14
C THR A 140 -52.00 -47.07 -9.76
#